data_AF-A0A968D5Y6-F1
#
_entry.id   AF-A0A968D5Y6-F1
#
_cell.length_a   1.000
_cell.length_b   1.000
_cell.length_c   1.000
_cell.angle_alpha   90.00
_cell.angle_beta   90.00
_cell.angle_gamma   90.00
#
_symmetry.space_group_name_H-M   'P 1'
#
loop_
_entity.id
_entity.type
_entity.pdbx_description
1 polymer ?
#
loop_
_entity_poly.entity_id
_entity_poly.type
_entity_poly.pdbx_seq_one_letter_code
_entity_poly.pdbx_strand_id
1 'polypeptide(L)'
;RFNPKFAYAKKSLVDKTIGDPVCALVSRHITRGLGNKIGGRIKLSPAAMEATHDIDFVLWCMEPAKPIRVYSQSAYGAMKDITGLEDAQWTMITLDNGT
;
A
#
# COMPACT_ATOMS: atom_id res chain seq x y z
N ARG A 1 -4.21 -3.33 10.85
CA ARG A 1 -4.06 -4.69 11.44
C ARG A 1 -5.27 -5.15 12.26
N PHE A 2 -5.91 -4.28 13.06
CA PHE A 2 -7.02 -4.65 13.98
C PHE A 2 -8.40 -4.92 13.33
N ASN A 3 -8.48 -4.97 12.01
CA ASN A 3 -9.71 -5.34 11.33
C ASN A 3 -9.87 -6.87 11.37
N PRO A 4 -11.02 -7.44 11.78
CA PRO A 4 -11.22 -8.89 11.81
C PRO A 4 -10.93 -9.58 10.47
N LYS A 5 -11.18 -8.91 9.34
CA LYS A 5 -10.86 -9.43 8.00
C LYS A 5 -9.35 -9.53 7.78
N PHE A 6 -8.59 -8.54 8.26
CA PHE A 6 -7.12 -8.54 8.17
C PHE A 6 -6.52 -9.61 9.09
N ALA A 7 -7.08 -9.76 10.29
CA ALA A 7 -6.68 -10.83 11.20
C ALA A 7 -6.97 -12.21 10.60
N TYR A 8 -8.12 -12.39 9.94
CA TYR A 8 -8.47 -13.64 9.25
C TYR A 8 -7.55 -13.94 8.06
N ALA A 9 -7.18 -12.92 7.27
CA ALA A 9 -6.21 -13.08 6.19
C ALA A 9 -4.83 -13.52 6.74
N LYS A 10 -4.32 -12.85 7.79
CA LYS A 10 -3.08 -13.26 8.45
C LYS A 10 -3.17 -14.69 8.99
N LYS A 11 -4.27 -15.05 9.66
CA LYS A 11 -4.50 -16.41 10.16
C LYS A 11 -4.44 -17.43 9.03
N SER A 12 -5.08 -17.18 7.90
CA SER A 12 -5.10 -18.11 6.76
C SER A 12 -3.70 -18.36 6.18
N LEU A 13 -2.85 -17.33 6.16
CA LEU A 13 -1.44 -17.45 5.78
C LEU A 13 -0.62 -18.25 6.79
N VAL A 14 -0.79 -17.96 8.09
CA VAL A 14 -0.07 -18.65 9.18
C VAL A 14 -0.47 -20.13 9.26
N ASP A 15 -1.76 -20.41 9.17
CA ASP A 15 -2.32 -21.77 9.21
C ASP A 15 -2.11 -22.54 7.89
N LYS A 16 -1.51 -21.89 6.87
CA LYS A 16 -1.30 -22.42 5.51
C LYS A 16 -2.55 -22.93 4.81
N THR A 17 -3.73 -22.41 5.16
CA THR A 17 -5.00 -22.85 4.54
C THR A 17 -5.14 -22.41 3.09
N ILE A 18 -4.30 -21.46 2.65
CA ILE A 18 -4.21 -20.97 1.26
C ILE A 18 -2.84 -21.27 0.62
N GLY A 19 -2.04 -22.16 1.21
CA GLY A 19 -0.69 -22.48 0.77
C GLY A 19 0.35 -21.40 1.12
N ASP A 20 1.50 -21.47 0.45
CA ASP A 20 2.58 -20.50 0.62
C ASP A 20 2.36 -19.31 -0.35
N PRO A 21 2.32 -18.06 0.15
CA PRO A 21 2.04 -16.90 -0.69
C PRO A 21 3.19 -16.61 -1.66
N VAL A 22 2.84 -16.34 -2.92
CA VAL A 22 3.81 -15.96 -3.98
C VAL A 22 3.71 -14.50 -4.41
N CYS A 23 2.62 -13.82 -4.07
CA CYS A 23 2.36 -12.43 -4.44
C CYS A 23 1.24 -11.85 -3.55
N ALA A 24 1.26 -10.54 -3.33
CA ALA A 24 0.13 -9.79 -2.80
C ALA A 24 -0.12 -8.53 -3.63
N LEU A 25 -1.38 -8.30 -3.97
CA LEU A 25 -1.86 -7.06 -4.59
C LEU A 25 -2.81 -6.35 -3.63
N VAL A 26 -2.51 -5.09 -3.35
CA VAL A 26 -3.37 -4.21 -2.57
C VAL A 26 -3.55 -2.89 -3.31
N SER A 27 -4.76 -2.36 -3.28
CA SER A 27 -5.12 -1.11 -3.93
C SER A 27 -5.95 -0.27 -2.99
N ARG A 28 -5.64 1.03 -2.93
CA ARG A 28 -6.42 2.00 -2.18
C ARG A 28 -6.83 3.14 -3.07
N HIS A 29 -8.12 3.46 -3.02
CA HIS A 29 -8.72 4.54 -3.78
C HIS A 29 -9.37 5.52 -2.81
N ILE A 30 -8.84 6.73 -2.77
CA ILE A 30 -9.38 7.83 -1.97
C ILE A 30 -10.09 8.83 -2.87
N THR A 31 -11.11 9.50 -2.32
CA THR A 31 -11.85 10.51 -3.09
C THR A 31 -11.04 11.81 -3.21
N ARG A 32 -11.26 12.55 -4.30
CA ARG A 32 -10.68 13.89 -4.50
C ARG A 32 -11.01 14.86 -3.36
N GLY A 33 -12.18 14.71 -2.74
CA GLY A 33 -12.59 15.51 -1.58
C GLY A 33 -11.68 15.31 -0.37
N LEU A 34 -11.24 14.08 -0.12
CA LEU A 34 -10.23 13.79 0.92
C LEU A 34 -8.84 14.30 0.48
N GLY A 35 -8.46 14.08 -0.77
CA GLY A 35 -7.21 14.58 -1.35
C GLY A 35 -7.05 16.10 -1.19
N ASN A 36 -8.11 16.88 -1.42
CA ASN A 36 -8.10 18.34 -1.21
C ASN A 36 -7.86 18.71 0.26
N LYS A 37 -8.48 18.00 1.20
CA LYS A 37 -8.34 18.28 2.64
C LYS A 37 -6.92 18.00 3.15
N ILE A 38 -6.30 16.91 2.69
CA ILE A 38 -4.96 16.51 3.17
C ILE A 38 -3.88 17.27 2.41
N GLY A 39 -3.95 17.30 1.07
CA GLY A 39 -2.96 17.96 0.23
C GLY A 39 -2.86 19.47 0.41
N GLY A 40 -3.93 20.12 0.89
CA GLY A 40 -3.90 21.52 1.29
C GLY A 40 -3.19 21.80 2.61
N ARG A 41 -2.93 20.78 3.45
CA ARG A 41 -2.27 20.93 4.76
C ARG A 41 -0.80 20.52 4.72
N ILE A 42 -0.50 19.41 4.04
CA ILE A 42 0.85 18.86 3.92
C ILE A 42 1.03 18.21 2.56
N LYS A 43 2.23 18.36 1.99
CA LYS A 43 2.58 17.75 0.72
C LYS A 43 3.19 16.37 0.95
N LEU A 44 2.37 15.34 0.83
CA LEU A 44 2.76 13.93 0.88
C LEU A 44 2.34 13.25 -0.42
N SER A 45 3.20 12.37 -0.95
CA SER A 45 2.84 11.53 -2.09
C SER A 45 1.74 10.53 -1.70
N PRO A 46 0.99 9.96 -2.67
CA PRO A 46 -0.02 8.93 -2.37
C PRO A 46 0.55 7.75 -1.56
N ALA A 47 1.80 7.36 -1.84
CA ALA A 47 2.46 6.29 -1.08
C ALA A 47 2.66 6.67 0.40
N ALA A 48 3.15 7.88 0.68
CA ALA A 48 3.40 8.34 2.04
C ALA A 48 2.10 8.64 2.81
N MET A 49 1.11 9.21 2.11
CA MET A 49 -0.15 9.65 2.71
C MET A 49 -0.99 8.48 3.20
N GLU A 50 -1.13 7.43 2.38
CA GLU A 50 -2.13 6.38 2.66
C GLU A 50 -1.62 4.96 2.40
N ALA A 51 -0.75 4.75 1.41
CA ALA A 51 -0.30 3.39 1.07
C ALA A 51 0.59 2.78 2.16
N THR A 52 1.15 3.58 3.07
CA THR A 52 1.88 3.11 4.26
C THR A 52 1.05 2.11 5.07
N HIS A 53 -0.27 2.31 5.19
CA HIS A 53 -1.17 1.38 5.87
C HIS A 53 -1.30 0.03 5.16
N ASP A 54 -1.32 0.05 3.84
CA ASP A 54 -1.47 -1.14 3.00
C ASP A 54 -0.15 -1.92 2.94
N ILE A 55 0.97 -1.21 2.77
CA ILE A 55 2.32 -1.78 2.81
C ILE A 55 2.58 -2.42 4.17
N ASP A 56 2.26 -1.73 5.27
CA ASP A 56 2.40 -2.27 6.63
C ASP A 56 1.58 -3.55 6.84
N PHE A 57 0.37 -3.61 6.28
CA PHE A 57 -0.47 -4.79 6.36
C PHE A 57 0.09 -5.96 5.54
N VAL A 58 0.53 -5.72 4.30
CA VAL A 58 1.12 -6.76 3.45
C VAL A 58 2.42 -7.29 4.04
N LEU A 59 3.31 -6.41 4.51
CA LEU A 59 4.56 -6.84 5.14
C LEU A 59 4.29 -7.65 6.42
N TRP A 60 3.29 -7.26 7.21
CA TRP A 60 2.84 -8.08 8.35
C TRP A 60 2.34 -9.45 7.90
N CYS A 61 1.57 -9.53 6.82
CA CYS A 61 1.13 -10.80 6.25
C CYS A 61 2.30 -11.69 5.79
N MET A 62 3.34 -11.10 5.21
CA MET A 62 4.49 -11.80 4.61
C MET A 62 5.67 -12.06 5.57
N GLU A 63 5.56 -11.70 6.85
CA GLU A 63 6.59 -12.00 7.86
C GLU A 63 7.01 -13.49 7.81
N PRO A 64 8.32 -13.80 7.87
CA PRO A 64 9.44 -12.91 8.19
C PRO A 64 10.13 -12.27 6.98
N ALA A 65 9.58 -12.40 5.77
CA ALA A 65 10.23 -11.92 4.54
C ALA A 65 10.47 -10.40 4.57
N LYS A 66 11.64 -9.96 4.08
CA LYS A 66 12.08 -8.56 4.15
C LYS A 66 12.08 -7.91 2.77
N PRO A 67 11.68 -6.63 2.66
CA PRO A 67 11.74 -5.92 1.39
C PRO A 67 13.20 -5.64 1.00
N ILE A 68 13.58 -6.02 -0.22
CA ILE A 68 14.94 -5.86 -0.75
C ILE A 68 15.03 -4.95 -1.98
N ARG A 69 13.90 -4.70 -2.64
CA ARG A 69 13.83 -3.80 -3.79
C ARG A 69 12.47 -3.14 -3.84
N VAL A 70 12.46 -1.84 -4.15
CA VAL A 70 11.25 -1.07 -4.34
C VAL A 70 11.35 -0.33 -5.67
N TYR A 71 10.36 -0.53 -6.53
CA TYR A 71 10.09 0.34 -7.67
C TYR A 71 8.82 1.12 -7.35
N SER A 72 8.85 2.44 -7.52
CA SER A 72 7.68 3.27 -7.29
C SER A 72 7.61 4.35 -8.35
N GLN A 73 6.44 4.50 -8.96
CA GLN A 73 6.20 5.52 -9.96
C GLN A 73 4.85 6.18 -9.68
N SER A 74 4.85 7.51 -9.77
CA SER A 74 3.67 8.34 -9.57
C SER A 74 3.18 8.92 -10.90
N ALA A 75 1.90 9.27 -10.93
CA ALA A 75 1.24 9.86 -12.07
C ALA A 75 0.46 11.11 -11.63
N TYR A 76 0.61 12.17 -12.40
CA TYR A 76 -0.14 13.41 -12.23
C TYR A 76 -1.36 13.44 -13.14
N GLY A 77 -2.43 14.02 -12.65
CA GLY A 77 -3.68 14.24 -13.35
C GLY A 77 -4.40 15.46 -12.79
N ALA A 78 -5.63 15.26 -12.32
CA ALA A 78 -6.51 16.35 -11.91
C ALA A 78 -6.07 17.07 -10.63
N MET A 79 -5.25 16.43 -9.79
CA MET A 79 -4.80 17.02 -8.52
C MET A 79 -3.59 17.95 -8.70
N LYS A 80 -2.86 17.84 -9.81
CA LYS A 80 -1.65 18.65 -10.07
C LYS A 80 -1.91 20.16 -9.96
N ASP A 81 -2.97 20.64 -10.60
CA ASP A 81 -3.26 22.08 -10.63
C ASP A 81 -3.96 22.58 -9.34
N ILE A 82 -4.45 21.65 -8.50
CA ILE A 82 -5.18 21.96 -7.26
C ILE A 82 -4.26 21.96 -6.05
N THR A 83 -3.44 20.91 -5.90
CA THR A 83 -2.59 20.69 -4.73
C THR A 83 -1.11 20.59 -5.08
N GLY A 84 -0.76 20.44 -6.36
CA GLY A 84 0.61 20.15 -6.80
C GLY A 84 1.06 18.72 -6.50
N LEU A 85 0.16 17.84 -6.09
CA LEU A 85 0.44 16.45 -5.71
C LEU A 85 0.06 15.48 -6.82
N GLU A 86 0.62 14.27 -6.74
CA GLU A 86 0.30 13.18 -7.66
C GLU A 86 -1.09 12.58 -7.38
N ASP A 87 -1.77 12.15 -8.43
CA ASP A 87 -3.12 11.56 -8.35
C ASP A 87 -3.07 10.06 -8.03
N ALA A 88 -2.05 9.38 -8.57
CA ALA A 88 -1.89 7.95 -8.42
C ALA A 88 -0.42 7.59 -8.24
N GLN A 89 -0.18 6.48 -7.55
CA GLN A 89 1.14 5.91 -7.40
C GLN A 89 1.02 4.40 -7.36
N TRP A 90 1.88 3.72 -8.12
CA TRP A 90 2.01 2.27 -8.08
C TRP A 90 3.40 1.93 -7.56
N THR A 91 3.43 0.93 -6.69
CA THR A 91 4.65 0.51 -6.00
C THR A 91 4.74 -1.00 -6.09
N MET A 92 5.89 -1.47 -6.55
CA MET A 92 6.26 -2.88 -6.61
C MET A 92 7.38 -3.13 -5.61
N ILE A 93 7.17 -4.05 -4.69
CA ILE A 93 8.11 -4.39 -3.63
C ILE A 93 8.51 -5.85 -3.84
N THR A 94 9.80 -6.11 -4.00
CA THR A 94 10.36 -7.47 -4.02
C THR A 94 10.87 -7.81 -2.63
N LEU A 95 10.51 -8.99 -2.13
CA LEU A 95 10.97 -9.54 -0.86
C LEU A 95 12.14 -10.51 -1.05
N ASP A 96 12.89 -10.78 0.01
CA ASP A 96 14.09 -11.63 0.02
C ASP A 96 13.82 -13.11 -0.28
N ASN A 97 12.60 -13.58 -0.04
CA ASN A 97 12.15 -14.93 -0.35
C ASN A 97 11.64 -15.11 -1.80
N GLY A 98 11.70 -14.06 -2.62
CA GLY A 98 11.24 -14.09 -4.01
C GLY A 98 9.77 -13.73 -4.23
N THR A 99 9.03 -13.37 -3.17
CA THR A 99 7.68 -12.79 -3.25
C THR A 99 7.71 -11.33 -3.70
#